data_AF-A0A1I5DFM3-F1
#
_entry.id   AF-A0A1I5DFM3-F1
#
_cell.length_a   1.000
_cell.length_b   1.000
_cell.length_c   1.000
_cell.angle_alpha   90.00
_cell.angle_beta   90.00
_cell.angle_gamma   90.00
#
_symmetry.space_group_name_H-M   'P 1'
#
loop_
_entity.id
_entity.type
_entity.pdbx_description
1 polymer ?
#
loop_
_entity_poly.entity_id
_entity_poly.type
_entity_poly.pdbx_seq_one_letter_code
_entity_poly.pdbx_strand_id
1 'polypeptide(L)'
;MQDFYDVLHSRRDVRTGFRPDPIDDEVLTRVLRAAHAAPSVGFSQPWDFVLVRDPATRERVHTLVDEHRTRYAASLPAARAEALRSIRIEAIRETPLNVVVTADPTRGGRHTLGRHGRPEMGPYSAALAVQNLWLAARAEGLGVGWVSFFGDDGLAELHELLDLPPHVEVVAYLCVGHVDAFPDRPELEGHGWARRRPLEWAVHQEGWGSRGLPGAEPVALLESTVDAVGPVDEAARGAARERLDRMTKPRGALGRVEDVAVTLAGIAATPIPPVPAPAAVAVFAGDHGVHAQGVTPWPQEVTVQMVGNIVGGGAVVNAFARQLGAEVQVVDVGVAADLDPAPGLLPRKVAHGTADMTEGPALTREQARRAVEHGIEVARDLVAAGNRCLLTGDMGIANTTAAATLVCAFTGADPATVTGRGTGIDDATLARKTDVVRRALERHRPDPADPIGVLAAVGGLEHAGLAGFVLGAAALRTPVVLDGVIAGAGALVAAALAPDVPGYCLAGHRSAEPGGRLVLEHLGCTPLLELDMRLGEGTGALLALPVLQGAARAMADVATFDSAGVTDKTDG
;
A
#
# COMPACT_ATOMS: atom_id res chain seq x y z
N MET A 1 21.47 26.83 -23.08
CA MET A 1 21.78 26.29 -21.75
C MET A 1 20.45 25.90 -21.15
N GLN A 2 20.27 24.62 -20.83
CA GLN A 2 19.00 24.12 -20.31
C GLN A 2 18.79 24.68 -18.89
N ASP A 3 17.56 25.05 -18.53
CA ASP A 3 17.25 25.51 -17.19
C ASP A 3 17.50 24.38 -16.17
N PHE A 4 17.89 24.72 -14.94
CA PHE A 4 18.17 23.71 -13.90
C PHE A 4 16.94 22.82 -13.64
N TYR A 5 15.75 23.41 -13.55
CA TYR A 5 14.52 22.67 -13.30
C TYR A 5 14.15 21.78 -14.50
N ASP A 6 14.48 22.18 -15.72
CA ASP A 6 14.31 21.30 -16.90
C ASP A 6 15.19 20.06 -16.80
N VAL A 7 16.47 20.21 -16.43
CA VAL A 7 17.38 19.07 -16.21
C VAL A 7 16.87 18.19 -15.07
N LEU A 8 16.47 18.81 -13.96
CA LEU A 8 15.89 18.12 -12.81
C LEU A 8 14.66 17.32 -13.25
N HIS A 9 13.64 17.97 -13.82
CA HIS A 9 12.38 17.33 -14.16
C HIS A 9 12.45 16.40 -15.37
N SER A 10 13.49 16.46 -16.20
CA SER A 10 13.68 15.54 -17.34
C SER A 10 14.74 14.46 -17.11
N ARG A 11 15.47 14.45 -15.98
CA ARG A 11 16.33 13.32 -15.61
C ARG A 11 15.47 12.07 -15.40
N ARG A 12 15.88 10.93 -15.94
CA ARG A 12 15.13 9.67 -15.86
C ARG A 12 16.06 8.53 -15.49
N ASP A 13 15.47 7.54 -14.84
CA ASP A 13 15.99 6.17 -14.84
C ASP A 13 15.71 5.55 -16.20
N VAL A 14 16.71 5.63 -17.07
CA VAL A 14 16.64 5.13 -18.44
C VAL A 14 17.04 3.66 -18.44
N ARG A 15 16.15 2.79 -18.90
CA ARG A 15 16.40 1.34 -18.91
C ARG A 15 16.58 0.78 -20.31
N THR A 16 16.33 1.59 -21.34
CA THR A 16 16.20 1.12 -22.71
C THR A 16 16.60 2.20 -23.72
N GLY A 17 16.89 1.79 -24.96
CA GLY A 17 17.21 2.73 -26.04
C GLY A 17 18.60 3.34 -25.93
N PHE A 18 19.53 2.65 -25.24
CA PHE A 18 20.93 3.03 -25.21
C PHE A 18 21.60 2.70 -26.53
N ARG A 19 22.48 3.61 -26.96
CA ARG A 19 23.30 3.44 -28.15
C ARG A 19 24.69 2.92 -27.79
N PRO A 20 25.34 2.14 -28.66
CA PRO A 20 26.67 1.59 -28.40
C PRO A 20 27.80 2.62 -28.55
N ASP A 21 27.50 3.85 -28.99
CA ASP A 21 28.49 4.90 -29.19
C ASP A 21 29.26 5.20 -27.90
N PRO A 22 30.60 5.28 -27.96
CA PRO A 22 31.40 5.60 -26.78
C PRO A 22 31.11 7.01 -26.28
N ILE A 23 31.15 7.20 -24.96
CA ILE A 23 31.08 8.52 -24.34
C ILE A 23 32.46 9.18 -24.48
N ASP A 24 32.47 10.42 -24.97
CA ASP A 24 33.68 11.24 -25.02
C ASP A 24 34.29 11.44 -23.63
N ASP A 25 35.61 11.28 -23.51
CA ASP A 25 36.29 11.30 -22.20
C ASP A 25 36.26 12.68 -21.55
N GLU A 26 36.17 13.78 -22.30
CA GLU A 26 36.00 15.12 -21.73
C GLU A 26 34.59 15.28 -21.15
N VAL A 27 33.57 14.79 -21.86
CA VAL A 27 32.19 14.74 -21.36
C VAL A 27 32.12 13.93 -20.07
N LEU A 28 32.67 12.71 -20.08
CA LEU A 28 32.68 11.84 -18.90
C LEU A 28 33.43 12.50 -17.73
N THR A 29 34.54 13.16 -18.00
CA THR A 29 35.31 13.90 -16.97
C THR A 29 34.47 15.01 -16.35
N ARG A 30 33.69 15.77 -17.14
CA ARG A 30 32.78 16.80 -16.60
C ARG A 30 31.69 16.19 -15.71
N VAL A 31 31.11 15.07 -16.13
CA VAL A 31 30.12 14.33 -15.35
C VAL A 31 30.70 13.85 -14.00
N LEU A 32 31.88 13.23 -14.01
CA LEU A 32 32.54 12.75 -12.80
C LEU A 32 33.00 13.90 -11.89
N ARG A 33 33.44 15.04 -12.45
CA ARG A 33 33.76 16.25 -11.67
C ARG A 33 32.53 16.80 -10.97
N ALA A 34 31.38 16.83 -11.62
CA ALA A 34 30.13 17.26 -11.00
C ALA A 34 29.71 16.31 -9.88
N ALA A 35 29.84 14.99 -10.08
CA ALA A 35 29.61 13.99 -9.05
C ALA A 35 30.54 14.21 -7.84
N HIS A 36 31.83 14.42 -8.08
CA HIS A 36 32.84 14.67 -7.06
C HIS A 36 32.68 16.01 -6.32
N ALA A 37 31.94 16.97 -6.90
CA ALA A 37 31.60 18.23 -6.24
C ALA A 37 30.43 18.12 -5.24
N ALA A 38 29.87 16.92 -5.02
CA ALA A 38 28.82 16.72 -4.04
C ALA A 38 29.26 17.10 -2.62
N PRO A 39 28.36 17.63 -1.77
CA PRO A 39 28.66 17.82 -0.37
C PRO A 39 28.78 16.46 0.34
N SER A 40 29.60 16.40 1.39
CA SER A 40 29.75 15.20 2.22
C SER A 40 29.83 15.56 3.70
N VAL A 41 29.27 14.68 4.53
CA VAL A 41 29.34 14.83 5.99
C VAL A 41 30.80 14.77 6.44
N GLY A 42 31.21 15.78 7.20
CA GLY A 42 32.59 15.94 7.65
C GLY A 42 33.60 16.18 6.52
N PHE A 43 33.15 16.58 5.32
CA PHE A 43 33.98 16.74 4.13
C PHE A 43 34.81 15.48 3.79
N SER A 44 34.23 14.31 4.05
CA SER A 44 34.92 13.02 3.95
C SER A 44 35.09 12.49 2.53
N GLN A 45 34.26 12.96 1.59
CA GLN A 45 34.23 12.53 0.18
C GLN A 45 34.42 11.01 0.02
N PRO A 46 33.56 10.19 0.66
CA PRO A 46 33.80 8.76 0.85
C PRO A 46 33.74 7.95 -0.44
N TRP A 47 33.30 8.54 -1.55
CA TRP A 47 33.00 7.82 -2.79
C TRP A 47 34.21 7.60 -3.70
N ASP A 48 34.17 6.49 -4.45
CA ASP A 48 34.96 6.28 -5.66
C ASP A 48 34.03 5.91 -6.83
N PHE A 49 34.55 6.04 -8.05
CA PHE A 49 33.86 5.70 -9.29
C PHE A 49 34.66 4.64 -10.04
N VAL A 50 34.17 3.41 -10.08
CA VAL A 50 34.79 2.31 -10.85
C VAL A 50 34.14 2.28 -12.24
N LEU A 51 34.94 2.53 -13.28
CA LEU A 51 34.49 2.55 -14.67
C LEU A 51 34.62 1.16 -15.31
N VAL A 52 33.50 0.53 -15.61
CA VAL A 52 33.44 -0.81 -16.22
C VAL A 52 33.09 -0.67 -17.70
N ARG A 53 34.11 -0.79 -18.56
CA ARG A 53 33.95 -0.71 -20.04
C ARG A 53 34.01 -2.06 -20.74
N ASP A 54 34.72 -3.04 -20.14
CA ASP A 54 34.90 -4.37 -20.73
C ASP A 54 33.54 -5.08 -20.95
N PRO A 55 33.18 -5.44 -22.19
CA PRO A 55 31.97 -6.21 -22.48
C PRO A 55 31.90 -7.52 -21.70
N ALA A 56 33.02 -8.20 -21.45
CA ALA A 56 33.01 -9.48 -20.72
C ALA A 56 32.68 -9.29 -19.23
N THR A 57 33.19 -8.23 -18.59
CA THR A 57 32.77 -7.88 -17.22
C THR A 57 31.28 -7.53 -17.17
N ARG A 58 30.78 -6.71 -18.11
CA ARG A 58 29.36 -6.33 -18.17
C ARG A 58 28.44 -7.54 -18.40
N GLU A 59 28.88 -8.50 -19.20
CA GLU A 59 28.18 -9.79 -19.36
C GLU A 59 28.01 -10.52 -18.03
N ARG A 60 29.10 -10.65 -17.27
CA ARG A 60 29.08 -11.34 -15.97
C ARG A 60 28.19 -10.61 -14.96
N VAL A 61 28.23 -9.28 -14.94
CA VAL A 61 27.31 -8.49 -14.09
C VAL A 61 25.86 -8.72 -14.50
N HIS A 62 25.57 -8.72 -15.81
CA HIS A 62 24.21 -8.97 -16.29
C HIS A 62 23.70 -10.34 -15.83
N THR A 63 24.48 -11.40 -15.99
CA THR A 63 24.12 -12.76 -15.52
C THR A 63 23.85 -12.77 -14.01
N LEU A 64 24.73 -12.16 -13.22
CA LEU A 64 24.55 -12.03 -11.77
C LEU A 64 23.20 -11.34 -11.43
N VAL A 65 22.91 -10.21 -12.07
CA VAL A 65 21.67 -9.45 -11.85
C VAL A 65 20.45 -10.28 -12.24
N ASP A 66 20.50 -10.98 -13.37
CA ASP A 66 19.38 -11.79 -13.87
C ASP A 66 19.03 -12.96 -12.94
N GLU A 67 20.04 -13.63 -12.39
CA GLU A 67 19.86 -14.72 -11.41
C GLU A 67 19.23 -14.22 -10.11
N HIS A 68 19.72 -13.10 -9.57
CA HIS A 68 19.16 -12.48 -8.36
C HIS A 68 17.72 -11.99 -8.59
N ARG A 69 17.48 -11.38 -9.74
CA ARG A 69 16.17 -10.90 -10.13
C ARG A 69 15.18 -12.04 -10.32
N THR A 70 15.60 -13.18 -10.86
CA THR A 70 14.76 -14.39 -10.96
C THR A 70 14.38 -14.91 -9.57
N ARG A 71 15.33 -14.94 -8.63
CA ARG A 71 15.07 -15.29 -7.22
C ARG A 71 14.08 -14.32 -6.55
N TYR A 72 14.25 -13.02 -6.76
CA TYR A 72 13.33 -12.01 -6.23
C TYR A 72 11.94 -12.09 -6.87
N ALA A 73 11.84 -12.28 -8.19
CA ALA A 73 10.57 -12.47 -8.87
C ALA A 73 9.78 -13.66 -8.32
N ALA A 74 10.46 -14.73 -7.90
CA ALA A 74 9.85 -15.90 -7.29
C ALA A 74 9.26 -15.63 -5.88
N SER A 75 9.70 -14.58 -5.18
CA SER A 75 9.11 -14.16 -3.90
C SER A 75 7.97 -13.16 -4.04
N LEU A 76 7.77 -12.58 -5.22
CA LEU A 76 6.75 -11.58 -5.47
C LEU A 76 5.37 -12.19 -5.81
N PRO A 77 4.27 -11.49 -5.50
CA PRO A 77 2.95 -11.84 -6.03
C PRO A 77 2.95 -11.84 -7.57
N ALA A 78 2.14 -12.70 -8.21
CA ALA A 78 2.19 -12.93 -9.66
C ALA A 78 2.14 -11.66 -10.52
N ALA A 79 1.26 -10.71 -10.18
CA ALA A 79 1.16 -9.44 -10.91
C ALA A 79 2.43 -8.57 -10.78
N ARG A 80 3.06 -8.57 -9.59
CA ARG A 80 4.33 -7.88 -9.34
C ARG A 80 5.50 -8.60 -10.00
N ALA A 81 5.51 -9.93 -9.99
CA ALA A 81 6.52 -10.72 -10.69
C ALA A 81 6.48 -10.45 -12.21
N GLU A 82 5.28 -10.38 -12.80
CA GLU A 82 5.12 -10.05 -14.22
C GLU A 82 5.51 -8.61 -14.54
N ALA A 83 5.07 -7.65 -13.72
CA ALA A 83 5.50 -6.26 -13.87
C ALA A 83 7.01 -6.12 -13.69
N LEU A 84 7.62 -6.84 -12.74
CA LEU A 84 9.07 -6.90 -12.59
C LEU A 84 9.72 -7.39 -13.87
N ARG A 85 9.29 -8.55 -14.42
CA ARG A 85 9.81 -9.15 -15.67
C ARG A 85 9.80 -8.18 -16.86
N SER A 86 8.80 -7.32 -16.96
CA SER A 86 8.73 -6.30 -18.03
C SER A 86 9.81 -5.22 -17.93
N ILE A 87 10.38 -5.01 -16.74
CA ILE A 87 11.43 -4.03 -16.50
C ILE A 87 12.78 -4.57 -16.97
N ARG A 88 13.28 -4.04 -18.09
CA ARG A 88 14.54 -4.43 -18.74
C ARG A 88 15.80 -4.15 -17.90
N ILE A 89 16.79 -5.02 -18.04
CA ILE A 89 18.14 -4.92 -17.44
C ILE A 89 19.27 -4.96 -18.50
N GLU A 90 18.90 -5.07 -19.78
CA GLU A 90 19.77 -5.17 -20.93
C GLU A 90 20.68 -3.93 -21.07
N ALA A 91 20.28 -2.81 -20.47
CA ALA A 91 21.11 -1.61 -20.32
C ALA A 91 22.53 -1.90 -19.81
N ILE A 92 22.72 -2.92 -18.96
CA ILE A 92 24.05 -3.37 -18.50
C ILE A 92 24.95 -3.71 -19.70
N ARG A 93 24.42 -4.42 -20.69
CA ARG A 93 25.15 -4.88 -21.89
C ARG A 93 25.14 -3.82 -22.99
N GLU A 94 24.02 -3.13 -23.16
CA GLU A 94 23.79 -2.16 -24.25
C GLU A 94 24.57 -0.85 -24.06
N THR A 95 24.84 -0.44 -22.82
CA THR A 95 25.58 0.80 -22.56
C THR A 95 27.08 0.64 -22.74
N PRO A 96 27.78 1.63 -23.34
CA PRO A 96 29.23 1.59 -23.52
C PRO A 96 30.02 1.66 -22.21
N LEU A 97 29.39 2.09 -21.12
CA LEU A 97 30.00 2.30 -19.81
C LEU A 97 29.02 1.93 -18.69
N ASN A 98 29.50 1.16 -17.72
CA ASN A 98 28.87 1.08 -16.40
C ASN A 98 29.76 1.77 -15.37
N VAL A 99 29.16 2.39 -14.37
CA VAL A 99 29.85 3.10 -13.29
C VAL A 99 29.37 2.54 -11.96
N VAL A 100 30.29 1.97 -11.19
CA VAL A 100 30.02 1.57 -9.81
C VAL A 100 30.44 2.71 -8.91
N VAL A 101 29.49 3.21 -8.12
CA VAL A 101 29.73 4.25 -7.11
C VAL A 101 29.80 3.57 -5.76
N THR A 102 30.90 3.78 -5.05
CA THR A 102 31.16 3.13 -3.76
C THR A 102 31.17 4.14 -2.60
N ALA A 103 31.29 3.66 -1.37
CA ALA A 103 31.61 4.44 -0.19
C ALA A 103 32.66 3.71 0.65
N ASP A 104 33.79 4.36 0.92
CA ASP A 104 34.82 3.85 1.83
C ASP A 104 34.55 4.34 3.27
N PRO A 105 34.23 3.45 4.24
CA PRO A 105 34.04 3.73 5.66
C PRO A 105 35.27 4.35 6.34
N THR A 106 36.47 4.11 5.81
CA THR A 106 37.74 4.49 6.42
C THR A 106 38.24 5.88 6.02
N ARG A 107 37.68 6.46 4.95
CA ARG A 107 38.07 7.79 4.44
C ARG A 107 37.65 8.92 5.39
N GLY A 108 38.51 9.94 5.53
CA GLY A 108 38.33 11.08 6.43
C GLY A 108 38.94 10.89 7.83
N GLY A 109 39.41 9.69 8.16
CA GLY A 109 40.04 9.38 9.44
C GLY A 109 39.06 9.34 10.62
N ARG A 110 39.60 9.07 11.82
CA ARG A 110 38.84 8.73 13.04
C ARG A 110 37.89 9.84 13.53
N HIS A 111 38.16 11.09 13.18
CA HIS A 111 37.48 12.27 13.74
C HIS A 111 36.60 13.01 12.71
N THR A 112 36.10 12.29 11.72
CA THR A 112 35.15 12.84 10.73
C THR A 112 33.86 13.28 11.45
N LEU A 113 33.58 14.59 11.42
CA LEU A 113 32.40 15.18 12.04
C LEU A 113 31.11 14.54 11.50
N GLY A 114 30.16 14.25 12.38
CA GLY A 114 28.89 13.57 12.06
C GLY A 114 29.07 12.05 11.86
N ARG A 115 29.97 11.64 10.96
CA ARG A 115 30.21 10.21 10.63
C ARG A 115 30.67 9.39 11.83
N HIS A 116 31.46 9.96 12.73
CA HIS A 116 31.95 9.25 13.92
C HIS A 116 30.81 8.66 14.78
N GLY A 117 29.68 9.36 14.92
CA GLY A 117 28.52 8.88 15.66
C GLY A 117 27.43 8.25 14.77
N ARG A 118 27.60 8.32 13.45
CA ARG A 118 26.64 7.87 12.42
C ARG A 118 27.38 7.36 11.18
N PRO A 119 27.95 6.14 11.21
CA PRO A 119 28.72 5.58 10.09
C PRO A 119 27.98 5.61 8.74
N GLU A 120 26.65 5.46 8.76
CA GLU A 120 25.73 5.49 7.61
C GLU A 120 25.77 6.80 6.80
N MET A 121 26.32 7.87 7.37
CA MET A 121 26.51 9.14 6.66
C MET A 121 27.49 9.05 5.49
N GLY A 122 28.33 8.01 5.46
CA GLY A 122 29.22 7.73 4.32
C GLY A 122 28.43 7.44 3.04
N PRO A 123 27.67 6.33 2.99
CA PRO A 123 26.78 5.99 1.87
C PRO A 123 25.80 7.11 1.51
N TYR A 124 25.24 7.84 2.50
CA TYR A 124 24.35 8.98 2.21
C TYR A 124 25.06 10.12 1.47
N SER A 125 26.32 10.39 1.81
CA SER A 125 27.13 11.37 1.08
C SER A 125 27.42 10.91 -0.36
N ALA A 126 27.68 9.61 -0.55
CA ALA A 126 27.86 9.03 -1.89
C ALA A 126 26.58 9.08 -2.73
N ALA A 127 25.39 8.93 -2.13
CA ALA A 127 24.12 9.10 -2.84
C ALA A 127 23.94 10.51 -3.42
N LEU A 128 24.49 11.54 -2.78
CA LEU A 128 24.51 12.92 -3.32
C LEU A 128 25.43 13.02 -4.55
N ALA A 129 26.59 12.34 -4.52
CA ALA A 129 27.48 12.24 -5.67
C ALA A 129 26.79 11.55 -6.86
N VAL A 130 26.01 10.50 -6.61
CA VAL A 130 25.20 9.84 -7.65
C VAL A 130 24.14 10.79 -8.23
N GLN A 131 23.43 11.54 -7.39
CA GLN A 131 22.44 12.51 -7.86
C GLN A 131 23.08 13.61 -8.72
N ASN A 132 24.26 14.10 -8.35
CA ASN A 132 25.00 15.06 -9.17
C ASN A 132 25.46 14.45 -10.50
N LEU A 133 25.97 13.22 -10.49
CA LEU A 133 26.32 12.47 -11.71
C LEU A 133 25.12 12.42 -12.67
N TRP A 134 23.94 12.09 -12.15
CA TRP A 134 22.71 11.97 -12.94
C TRP A 134 22.28 13.29 -13.58
N LEU A 135 22.35 14.39 -12.82
CA LEU A 135 22.02 15.72 -13.31
C LEU A 135 23.01 16.18 -14.39
N ALA A 136 24.31 15.98 -14.15
CA ALA A 136 25.34 16.34 -15.10
C ALA A 136 25.24 15.50 -16.38
N ALA A 137 25.06 14.18 -16.25
CA ALA A 137 24.84 13.29 -17.39
C ALA A 137 23.62 13.75 -18.22
N ARG A 138 22.50 14.08 -17.56
CA ARG A 138 21.32 14.60 -18.26
C ARG A 138 21.60 15.91 -19.00
N ALA A 139 22.32 16.84 -18.39
CA ALA A 139 22.71 18.11 -19.00
C ALA A 139 23.66 17.93 -20.21
N GLU A 140 24.49 16.88 -20.19
CA GLU A 140 25.38 16.49 -21.29
C GLU A 140 24.67 15.61 -22.35
N GLY A 141 23.37 15.37 -22.22
CA GLY A 141 22.59 14.56 -23.17
C GLY A 141 22.79 13.05 -23.04
N LEU A 142 23.31 12.57 -21.90
CA LEU A 142 23.48 11.16 -21.58
C LEU A 142 22.30 10.61 -20.78
N GLY A 143 21.94 9.36 -21.08
CA GLY A 143 21.06 8.54 -20.25
C GLY A 143 21.83 7.90 -19.10
N VAL A 144 21.15 7.74 -17.96
CA VAL A 144 21.64 6.97 -16.82
C VAL A 144 20.54 6.02 -16.35
N GLY A 145 20.87 4.75 -16.22
CA GLY A 145 20.01 3.71 -15.67
C GLY A 145 20.56 3.17 -14.36
N TRP A 146 19.72 3.05 -13.34
CA TRP A 146 20.11 2.47 -12.06
C TRP A 146 19.77 0.97 -12.03
N VAL A 147 20.80 0.15 -11.82
CA VAL A 147 20.63 -1.29 -11.62
C VAL A 147 20.41 -1.55 -10.13
N SER A 148 19.17 -1.87 -9.78
CA SER A 148 18.81 -2.39 -8.46
C SER A 148 18.92 -3.92 -8.49
N PHE A 149 18.82 -4.61 -7.33
CA PHE A 149 18.69 -6.10 -7.19
C PHE A 149 19.92 -6.91 -6.75
N PHE A 150 20.64 -6.45 -5.71
CA PHE A 150 21.59 -7.30 -5.00
C PHE A 150 21.14 -7.45 -3.54
N GLY A 151 20.96 -8.68 -3.07
CA GLY A 151 21.01 -8.97 -1.64
C GLY A 151 22.47 -9.05 -1.18
N ASP A 152 22.70 -9.33 0.10
CA ASP A 152 24.06 -9.42 0.65
C ASP A 152 24.96 -10.37 -0.16
N ASP A 153 24.42 -11.51 -0.60
CA ASP A 153 25.13 -12.47 -1.47
C ASP A 153 25.51 -11.87 -2.83
N GLY A 154 24.58 -11.12 -3.45
CA GLY A 154 24.82 -10.52 -4.77
C GLY A 154 25.80 -9.36 -4.71
N LEU A 155 25.80 -8.63 -3.60
CA LEU A 155 26.82 -7.63 -3.34
C LEU A 155 28.18 -8.30 -3.15
N ALA A 156 28.27 -9.40 -2.40
CA ALA A 156 29.52 -10.13 -2.22
C ALA A 156 30.09 -10.65 -3.56
N GLU A 157 29.25 -11.23 -4.41
CA GLU A 157 29.65 -11.69 -5.76
C GLU A 157 30.10 -10.54 -6.66
N LEU A 158 29.47 -9.36 -6.56
CA LEU A 158 29.91 -8.15 -7.27
C LEU A 158 31.28 -7.65 -6.76
N HIS A 159 31.54 -7.72 -5.45
CA HIS A 159 32.85 -7.37 -4.89
C HIS A 159 33.95 -8.27 -5.46
N GLU A 160 33.72 -9.58 -5.51
CA GLU A 160 34.66 -10.54 -6.08
C GLU A 160 34.88 -10.29 -7.58
N LEU A 161 33.80 -10.05 -8.33
CA LEU A 161 33.85 -9.80 -9.77
C LEU A 161 34.68 -8.58 -10.14
N LEU A 162 34.64 -7.53 -9.31
CA LEU A 162 35.29 -6.24 -9.56
C LEU A 162 36.55 -6.03 -8.71
N ASP A 163 36.99 -7.03 -7.95
CA ASP A 163 38.13 -6.96 -7.03
C ASP A 163 38.05 -5.76 -6.07
N LEU A 164 36.85 -5.52 -5.52
CA LEU A 164 36.63 -4.42 -4.58
C LEU A 164 37.17 -4.78 -3.19
N PRO A 165 37.79 -3.82 -2.47
CA PRO A 165 38.25 -4.06 -1.10
C PRO A 165 37.07 -4.45 -0.18
N PRO A 166 37.24 -5.42 0.75
CA PRO A 166 36.13 -5.93 1.58
C PRO A 166 35.45 -4.88 2.47
N HIS A 167 36.13 -3.78 2.78
CA HIS A 167 35.58 -2.71 3.60
C HIS A 167 34.79 -1.67 2.80
N VAL A 168 34.88 -1.68 1.47
CA VAL A 168 34.20 -0.70 0.62
C VAL A 168 32.75 -1.12 0.43
N GLU A 169 31.82 -0.19 0.52
CA GLU A 169 30.40 -0.45 0.29
C GLU A 169 30.01 -0.03 -1.13
N VAL A 170 29.25 -0.85 -1.85
CA VAL A 170 28.67 -0.46 -3.15
C VAL A 170 27.38 0.32 -2.92
N VAL A 171 27.34 1.57 -3.40
CA VAL A 171 26.19 2.47 -3.23
C VAL A 171 25.30 2.46 -4.47
N ALA A 172 25.88 2.41 -5.67
CA ALA A 172 25.12 2.38 -6.91
C ALA A 172 25.87 1.62 -8.01
N TYR A 173 25.11 0.95 -8.89
CA TYR A 173 25.59 0.44 -10.17
C TYR A 173 24.80 1.13 -11.28
N LEU A 174 25.48 1.93 -12.10
CA LEU A 174 24.86 2.83 -13.07
C LEU A 174 25.25 2.45 -14.49
N CYS A 175 24.28 2.31 -15.39
CA CYS A 175 24.51 2.20 -16.82
C CYS A 175 24.48 3.61 -17.43
N VAL A 176 25.52 4.01 -18.18
CA VAL A 176 25.65 5.36 -18.72
C VAL A 176 25.95 5.31 -20.22
N GLY A 177 25.24 6.10 -21.02
CA GLY A 177 25.44 6.15 -22.47
C GLY A 177 24.55 7.15 -23.19
N HIS A 178 24.76 7.28 -24.50
CA HIS A 178 23.83 8.02 -25.37
C HIS A 178 22.52 7.23 -25.51
N VAL A 179 21.40 7.93 -25.67
CA VAL A 179 20.08 7.33 -25.83
C VAL A 179 19.37 7.90 -27.04
N ASP A 180 18.52 7.09 -27.67
CA ASP A 180 17.71 7.51 -28.82
C ASP A 180 16.68 8.58 -28.43
N ALA A 181 16.07 8.40 -27.25
CA ALA A 181 15.11 9.33 -26.69
C ALA A 181 15.07 9.21 -25.16
N PHE A 182 14.66 10.29 -24.49
CA PHE A 182 14.42 10.29 -23.05
C PHE A 182 12.93 10.10 -22.77
N PRO A 183 12.54 9.23 -21.82
CA PRO A 183 11.14 9.08 -21.45
C PRO A 183 10.53 10.38 -20.88
N ASP A 184 9.33 10.74 -21.32
CA ASP A 184 8.64 11.96 -20.82
C ASP A 184 8.25 11.87 -19.34
N ARG A 185 8.11 10.66 -18.80
CA ARG A 185 7.79 10.36 -17.39
C ARG A 185 8.62 9.17 -16.88
N PRO A 186 8.78 8.99 -15.56
CA PRO A 186 9.45 7.82 -15.01
C PRO A 186 8.84 6.52 -15.54
N GLU A 187 9.67 5.57 -16.00
CA GLU A 187 9.18 4.33 -16.60
C GLU A 187 8.29 3.53 -15.63
N LEU A 188 8.69 3.45 -14.35
CA LEU A 188 7.89 2.77 -13.31
C LEU A 188 6.51 3.40 -13.12
N GLU A 189 6.39 4.72 -13.25
CA GLU A 189 5.10 5.41 -13.22
C GLU A 189 4.28 5.12 -14.48
N GLY A 190 4.95 5.10 -15.64
CA GLY A 190 4.34 4.73 -16.92
C GLY A 190 3.70 3.34 -16.94
N HIS A 191 4.36 2.37 -16.29
CA HIS A 191 3.87 1.00 -16.15
C HIS A 191 2.91 0.82 -14.95
N GLY A 192 2.66 1.88 -14.17
CA GLY A 192 1.80 1.83 -13.00
C GLY A 192 2.37 1.03 -11.82
N TRP A 193 3.69 0.85 -11.76
CA TRP A 193 4.39 0.18 -10.65
C TRP A 193 4.31 0.98 -9.36
N ALA A 194 4.43 2.31 -9.46
CA ALA A 194 4.30 3.25 -8.35
C ALA A 194 3.84 4.60 -8.89
N ARG A 195 3.34 5.46 -8.00
CA ARG A 195 2.91 6.83 -8.31
C ARG A 195 3.67 7.80 -7.43
N ARG A 196 3.92 8.99 -7.97
CA ARG A 196 4.53 10.08 -7.20
C ARG A 196 3.56 10.52 -6.09
N ARG A 197 4.08 10.60 -4.86
CA ARG A 197 3.36 11.21 -3.74
C ARG A 197 3.27 12.73 -3.92
N PRO A 198 2.13 13.36 -3.60
CA PRO A 198 2.03 14.82 -3.50
C PRO A 198 3.07 15.41 -2.55
N LEU A 199 3.53 16.64 -2.84
CA LEU A 199 4.53 17.32 -2.02
C LEU A 199 4.00 17.61 -0.61
N GLU A 200 2.72 17.97 -0.47
CA GLU A 200 2.12 18.21 0.85
C GLU A 200 2.17 16.99 1.79
N TRP A 201 2.36 15.77 1.25
CA TRP A 201 2.55 14.57 2.08
C TRP A 201 3.99 14.39 2.57
N ALA A 202 4.92 15.24 2.16
CA ALA A 202 6.31 15.19 2.61
C ALA A 202 6.69 16.41 3.46
N VAL A 203 5.86 17.46 3.47
CA VAL A 203 6.12 18.69 4.22
C VAL A 203 5.37 18.68 5.53
N HIS A 204 6.12 18.84 6.62
CA HIS A 204 5.62 18.97 7.98
C HIS A 204 6.09 20.31 8.56
N GLN A 205 5.19 21.09 9.15
CA GLN A 205 5.50 22.38 9.76
C GLN A 205 5.69 22.22 11.27
N GLU A 206 6.86 22.63 11.78
CA GLU A 206 7.32 22.54 13.18
C GLU A 206 7.45 21.11 13.75
N GLY A 207 6.44 20.26 13.59
CA GLY A 207 6.39 18.90 14.12
C GLY A 207 5.81 17.88 13.13
N TRP A 208 6.17 16.61 13.33
CA TRP A 208 5.64 15.51 12.53
C TRP A 208 4.11 15.43 12.62
N GLY A 209 3.45 15.17 11.50
CA GLY A 209 1.98 15.15 11.38
C GLY A 209 1.32 16.49 11.03
N SER A 210 1.97 17.62 11.29
CA SER A 210 1.47 18.96 10.92
C SER A 210 1.72 19.25 9.43
N ARG A 211 0.88 18.71 8.54
CA ARG A 211 1.14 18.71 7.10
C ARG A 211 0.66 20.00 6.43
N GLY A 212 1.45 20.53 5.50
CA GLY A 212 1.06 21.70 4.70
C GLY A 212 2.25 22.33 3.96
N LEU A 213 1.99 22.90 2.79
CA LEU A 213 3.02 23.63 2.04
C LEU A 213 3.41 24.94 2.75
N PRO A 214 4.62 25.48 2.50
CA PRO A 214 5.01 26.78 3.04
C PRO A 214 4.00 27.87 2.68
N GLY A 215 3.55 28.63 3.69
CA GLY A 215 2.58 29.71 3.53
C GLY A 215 1.10 29.28 3.53
N ALA A 216 0.81 27.97 3.62
CA ALA A 216 -0.52 27.47 3.91
C ALA A 216 -0.66 27.14 5.40
N GLU A 217 -1.87 27.30 5.94
CA GLU A 217 -2.20 26.79 7.26
C GLU A 217 -2.05 25.26 7.28
N PRO A 218 -1.34 24.68 8.27
CA PRO A 218 -1.25 23.24 8.40
C PRO A 218 -2.63 22.62 8.53
N VAL A 219 -2.93 21.63 7.69
CA VAL A 219 -4.19 20.88 7.77
C VAL A 219 -3.89 19.53 8.36
N ALA A 220 -4.69 19.16 9.34
CA ALA A 220 -4.58 17.86 9.93
C ALA A 220 -4.99 16.75 8.94
N LEU A 221 -4.35 15.58 9.10
CA LEU A 221 -4.43 14.50 8.12
C LEU A 221 -5.85 13.94 7.99
N LEU A 222 -6.56 13.75 9.10
CA LEU A 222 -7.92 13.24 9.09
C LEU A 222 -8.86 14.20 8.36
N GLU A 223 -8.86 15.47 8.76
CA GLU A 223 -9.75 16.51 8.26
C GLU A 223 -9.54 16.73 6.76
N SER A 224 -8.29 16.88 6.31
CA SER A 224 -7.97 16.98 4.88
C SER A 224 -8.36 15.74 4.07
N THR A 225 -8.36 14.56 4.70
CA THR A 225 -8.78 13.31 4.03
C THR A 225 -10.29 13.25 3.92
N VAL A 226 -11.03 13.62 4.98
CA VAL A 226 -12.50 13.72 4.96
C VAL A 226 -12.94 14.71 3.89
N ASP A 227 -12.34 15.90 3.83
CA ASP A 227 -12.66 16.93 2.83
C ASP A 227 -12.37 16.49 1.38
N ALA A 228 -11.43 15.56 1.18
CA ALA A 228 -11.09 15.01 -0.12
C ALA A 228 -12.04 13.88 -0.57
N VAL A 229 -12.84 13.31 0.34
CA VAL A 229 -13.87 12.33 -0.02
C VAL A 229 -15.07 13.08 -0.59
N GLY A 230 -15.35 12.86 -1.87
CA GLY A 230 -16.56 13.35 -2.52
C GLY A 230 -17.34 12.22 -3.20
N PRO A 231 -18.47 12.53 -3.86
CA PRO A 231 -19.26 11.52 -4.53
C PRO A 231 -18.50 10.87 -5.70
N VAL A 232 -18.86 9.63 -5.99
CA VAL A 232 -18.42 8.91 -7.19
C VAL A 232 -19.03 9.52 -8.45
N ASP A 233 -18.43 9.22 -9.61
CA ASP A 233 -18.84 9.82 -10.88
C ASP A 233 -20.10 9.14 -11.45
N GLU A 234 -21.24 9.81 -11.34
CA GLU A 234 -22.52 9.30 -11.86
C GLU A 234 -22.60 9.28 -13.39
N ALA A 235 -21.86 10.15 -14.08
CA ALA A 235 -21.81 10.13 -15.54
C ALA A 235 -21.05 8.89 -16.06
N ALA A 236 -19.94 8.54 -15.41
CA ALA A 236 -19.20 7.32 -15.68
C ALA A 236 -20.03 6.06 -15.36
N ARG A 237 -20.83 6.08 -14.29
CA ARG A 237 -21.80 5.01 -13.98
C ARG A 237 -22.84 4.82 -15.08
N GLY A 238 -23.45 5.93 -15.52
CA GLY A 238 -24.42 5.91 -16.62
C GLY A 238 -23.82 5.38 -17.92
N ALA A 239 -22.66 5.91 -18.32
CA ALA A 239 -21.95 5.48 -19.52
C ALA A 239 -21.47 4.01 -19.44
N ALA A 240 -21.09 3.52 -18.26
CA ALA A 240 -20.77 2.11 -18.06
C ALA A 240 -22.00 1.21 -18.22
N ARG A 241 -23.16 1.61 -17.69
CA ARG A 241 -24.43 0.87 -17.87
C ARG A 241 -24.82 0.78 -19.34
N GLU A 242 -24.76 1.90 -20.05
CA GLU A 242 -25.01 1.93 -21.50
C GLU A 242 -24.05 1.03 -22.28
N ARG A 243 -22.77 1.01 -21.91
CA ARG A 243 -21.79 0.11 -22.54
C ARG A 243 -22.14 -1.35 -22.28
N LEU A 244 -22.50 -1.72 -21.04
CA LEU A 244 -22.90 -3.08 -20.66
C LEU A 244 -24.12 -3.55 -21.46
N ASP A 245 -25.08 -2.67 -21.73
CA ASP A 245 -26.27 -3.00 -22.53
C ASP A 245 -25.96 -3.24 -24.02
N ARG A 246 -24.86 -2.66 -24.52
CA ARG A 246 -24.39 -2.83 -25.91
C ARG A 246 -23.37 -3.95 -26.10
N MET A 247 -22.85 -4.55 -25.03
CA MET A 247 -21.91 -5.67 -25.12
C MET A 247 -22.56 -6.87 -25.79
N THR A 248 -21.77 -7.72 -26.47
CA THR A 248 -22.22 -8.97 -27.10
C THR A 248 -22.65 -10.04 -26.08
N LYS A 249 -23.71 -9.74 -25.32
CA LYS A 249 -24.36 -10.56 -24.30
C LYS A 249 -25.84 -10.15 -24.22
N PRO A 250 -26.74 -11.01 -23.75
CA PRO A 250 -28.09 -10.56 -23.41
C PRO A 250 -28.03 -9.49 -22.31
N ARG A 251 -28.90 -8.47 -22.40
CA ARG A 251 -28.98 -7.40 -21.38
C ARG A 251 -29.20 -7.99 -19.99
N GLY A 252 -28.43 -7.52 -19.01
CA GLY A 252 -28.48 -7.99 -17.62
C GLY A 252 -27.96 -9.42 -17.36
N ALA A 253 -27.44 -10.14 -18.37
CA ALA A 253 -27.06 -11.55 -18.22
C ALA A 253 -25.89 -11.80 -17.25
N LEU A 254 -25.08 -10.79 -16.92
CA LEU A 254 -24.02 -10.93 -15.92
C LEU A 254 -24.49 -10.55 -14.50
N GLY A 255 -25.77 -10.17 -14.35
CA GLY A 255 -26.38 -9.86 -13.06
C GLY A 255 -25.55 -8.88 -12.24
N ARG A 256 -25.23 -9.25 -11.01
CA ARG A 256 -24.49 -8.39 -10.06
C ARG A 256 -23.07 -8.05 -10.47
N VAL A 257 -22.46 -8.80 -11.40
CA VAL A 257 -21.15 -8.44 -11.96
C VAL A 257 -21.24 -7.14 -12.75
N GLU A 258 -22.40 -6.84 -13.36
CA GLU A 258 -22.66 -5.56 -14.03
C GLU A 258 -22.70 -4.41 -13.03
N ASP A 259 -23.31 -4.61 -11.86
CA ASP A 259 -23.33 -3.60 -10.79
C ASP A 259 -21.93 -3.32 -10.25
N VAL A 260 -21.10 -4.36 -10.10
CA VAL A 260 -19.69 -4.19 -9.73
C VAL A 260 -18.95 -3.36 -10.77
N ALA A 261 -19.13 -3.65 -12.07
CA ALA A 261 -18.51 -2.88 -13.15
C ALA A 261 -18.92 -1.40 -13.11
N VAL A 262 -20.19 -1.11 -12.86
CA VAL A 262 -20.71 0.26 -12.74
C VAL A 262 -20.16 0.97 -11.50
N THR A 263 -20.09 0.30 -10.35
CA THR A 263 -19.46 0.87 -9.15
C THR A 263 -17.99 1.20 -9.41
N LEU A 264 -17.23 0.29 -10.02
CA LEU A 264 -15.84 0.52 -10.37
C LEU A 264 -15.67 1.69 -11.36
N ALA A 265 -16.56 1.81 -12.34
CA ALA A 265 -16.56 2.93 -13.30
C ALA A 265 -16.79 4.28 -12.60
N GLY A 266 -17.75 4.35 -11.68
CA GLY A 266 -18.03 5.54 -10.89
C GLY A 266 -16.84 5.95 -10.01
N ILE A 267 -16.19 4.99 -9.36
CA ILE A 267 -14.97 5.24 -8.57
C ILE A 267 -13.85 5.76 -9.48
N ALA A 268 -13.59 5.07 -10.59
CA ALA A 268 -12.50 5.41 -11.51
C ALA A 268 -12.75 6.69 -12.34
N ALA A 269 -13.97 7.24 -12.32
CA ALA A 269 -14.40 8.35 -13.17
C ALA A 269 -14.17 8.09 -14.67
N THR A 270 -14.40 6.84 -15.10
CA THR A 270 -14.31 6.43 -16.50
C THR A 270 -15.26 5.26 -16.76
N PRO A 271 -15.97 5.22 -17.91
CA PRO A 271 -16.89 4.13 -18.23
C PRO A 271 -16.21 2.76 -18.36
N ILE A 272 -14.90 2.74 -18.64
CA ILE A 272 -14.09 1.51 -18.69
C ILE A 272 -13.08 1.59 -17.53
N PRO A 273 -13.42 1.05 -16.35
CA PRO A 273 -12.54 1.13 -15.20
C PRO A 273 -11.27 0.29 -15.41
N PRO A 274 -10.11 0.72 -14.87
CA PRO A 274 -8.92 -0.11 -14.86
C PRO A 274 -9.17 -1.38 -14.05
N VAL A 275 -8.55 -2.49 -14.45
CA VAL A 275 -8.59 -3.73 -13.67
C VAL A 275 -8.03 -3.46 -12.26
N PRO A 276 -8.73 -3.86 -11.18
CA PRO A 276 -8.26 -3.71 -9.80
C PRO A 276 -7.10 -4.66 -9.46
N ALA A 277 -5.95 -4.45 -10.11
CA ALA A 277 -4.70 -5.20 -9.94
C ALA A 277 -3.49 -4.29 -10.26
N PRO A 278 -2.38 -4.35 -9.49
CA PRO A 278 -2.19 -5.11 -8.25
C PRO A 278 -3.14 -4.67 -7.13
N ALA A 279 -3.36 -5.53 -6.15
CA ALA A 279 -4.22 -5.27 -5.00
C ALA A 279 -3.48 -5.59 -3.70
N ALA A 280 -3.85 -4.92 -2.60
CA ALA A 280 -3.23 -5.13 -1.30
C ALA A 280 -4.28 -5.31 -0.20
N VAL A 281 -4.12 -6.36 0.60
CA VAL A 281 -4.84 -6.54 1.86
C VAL A 281 -4.02 -5.97 3.00
N ALA A 282 -4.61 -5.06 3.78
CA ALA A 282 -4.00 -4.52 4.98
C ALA A 282 -4.68 -5.14 6.21
N VAL A 283 -3.91 -5.92 6.98
CA VAL A 283 -4.37 -6.57 8.21
C VAL A 283 -4.00 -5.71 9.40
N PHE A 284 -4.98 -5.00 9.98
CA PHE A 284 -4.78 -4.18 11.17
C PHE A 284 -4.89 -5.04 12.43
N ALA A 285 -3.85 -5.02 13.26
CA ALA A 285 -3.76 -5.85 14.46
C ALA A 285 -3.86 -5.01 15.75
N GLY A 286 -4.76 -5.41 16.65
CA GLY A 286 -5.02 -4.73 17.91
C GLY A 286 -5.66 -5.63 18.97
N ASP A 287 -5.18 -5.54 20.21
CA ASP A 287 -5.73 -6.27 21.35
C ASP A 287 -6.74 -5.45 22.14
N HIS A 288 -7.64 -6.12 22.85
CA HIS A 288 -8.78 -5.48 23.52
C HIS A 288 -8.85 -5.76 25.02
N GLY A 289 -8.95 -4.70 25.83
CA GLY A 289 -9.07 -4.82 27.29
C GLY A 289 -10.35 -5.53 27.74
N VAL A 290 -11.41 -5.50 26.92
CA VAL A 290 -12.66 -6.24 27.19
C VAL A 290 -12.47 -7.77 27.22
N HIS A 291 -11.31 -8.28 26.80
CA HIS A 291 -10.90 -9.66 27.02
C HIS A 291 -11.05 -10.08 28.49
N ALA A 292 -10.77 -9.16 29.43
CA ALA A 292 -10.91 -9.37 30.87
C ALA A 292 -12.33 -9.78 31.33
N GLN A 293 -13.37 -9.47 30.53
CA GLN A 293 -14.75 -9.83 30.81
C GLN A 293 -15.11 -11.27 30.36
N GLY A 294 -14.16 -12.06 29.85
CA GLY A 294 -14.38 -13.45 29.48
C GLY A 294 -15.29 -13.62 28.26
N VAL A 295 -15.19 -12.70 27.28
CA VAL A 295 -16.00 -12.69 26.05
C VAL A 295 -15.51 -13.66 24.96
N THR A 296 -14.38 -14.33 25.21
CA THR A 296 -13.76 -15.32 24.32
C THR A 296 -12.98 -16.34 25.16
N PRO A 297 -12.94 -17.62 24.76
CA PRO A 297 -12.10 -18.63 25.41
C PRO A 297 -10.62 -18.56 24.99
N TRP A 298 -10.31 -17.80 23.93
CA TRP A 298 -8.95 -17.70 23.41
C TRP A 298 -8.09 -16.80 24.28
N PRO A 299 -6.84 -17.20 24.57
CA PRO A 299 -5.92 -16.38 25.33
C PRO A 299 -5.40 -15.22 24.46
N GLN A 300 -5.03 -14.11 25.09
CA GLN A 300 -4.71 -12.85 24.39
C GLN A 300 -3.44 -12.97 23.53
N GLU A 301 -2.51 -13.85 23.90
CA GLU A 301 -1.27 -14.10 23.16
C GLU A 301 -1.50 -14.64 21.74
N VAL A 302 -2.70 -15.15 21.44
CA VAL A 302 -3.05 -15.62 20.09
C VAL A 302 -2.95 -14.48 19.07
N THR A 303 -3.22 -13.22 19.45
CA THR A 303 -3.03 -12.08 18.54
C THR A 303 -1.58 -12.01 18.06
N VAL A 304 -0.61 -12.10 18.98
CA VAL A 304 0.83 -12.09 18.67
C VAL A 304 1.23 -13.26 17.78
N GLN A 305 0.75 -14.46 18.12
CA GLN A 305 1.04 -15.69 17.38
C GLN A 305 0.51 -15.61 15.94
N MET A 306 -0.70 -15.09 15.76
CA MET A 306 -1.31 -14.95 14.45
C MET A 306 -0.66 -13.84 13.62
N VAL A 307 -0.28 -12.71 14.23
CA VAL A 307 0.54 -11.70 13.54
C VAL A 307 1.85 -12.31 13.05
N GLY A 308 2.56 -13.05 13.89
CA GLY A 308 3.77 -13.78 13.50
C GLY A 308 3.52 -14.78 12.35
N ASN A 309 2.40 -15.51 12.40
CA ASN A 309 2.03 -16.46 11.35
C ASN A 309 1.71 -15.76 10.00
N ILE A 310 1.02 -14.61 10.03
CA ILE A 310 0.70 -13.84 8.82
C ILE A 310 1.98 -13.23 8.22
N VAL A 311 2.84 -12.64 9.04
CA VAL A 311 4.15 -12.10 8.62
C VAL A 311 5.02 -13.22 8.04
N GLY A 312 5.00 -14.40 8.66
CA GLY A 312 5.70 -15.60 8.16
C GLY A 312 5.07 -16.24 6.91
N GLY A 313 3.94 -15.75 6.42
CA GLY A 313 3.31 -16.25 5.19
C GLY A 313 2.49 -17.54 5.35
N GLY A 314 2.17 -17.93 6.60
CA GLY A 314 1.56 -19.21 6.97
C GLY A 314 0.05 -19.17 7.27
N ALA A 315 -0.59 -18.00 7.23
CA ALA A 315 -2.03 -17.87 7.50
C ALA A 315 -2.89 -18.04 6.23
N VAL A 316 -4.21 -18.14 6.42
CA VAL A 316 -5.18 -18.32 5.33
C VAL A 316 -5.18 -17.10 4.41
N VAL A 317 -5.10 -15.89 4.97
CA VAL A 317 -4.93 -14.65 4.18
C VAL A 317 -3.73 -14.73 3.23
N ASN A 318 -2.60 -15.30 3.67
CA ASN A 318 -1.42 -15.44 2.81
C ASN A 318 -1.65 -16.45 1.69
N ALA A 319 -2.31 -17.57 1.98
CA ALA A 319 -2.62 -18.58 0.97
C ALA A 319 -3.51 -18.01 -0.13
N PHE A 320 -4.56 -17.28 0.23
CA PHE A 320 -5.45 -16.63 -0.74
C PHE A 320 -4.77 -15.48 -1.48
N ALA A 321 -4.05 -14.61 -0.78
CA ALA A 321 -3.34 -13.49 -1.40
C ALA A 321 -2.29 -13.97 -2.40
N ARG A 322 -1.54 -15.04 -2.09
CA ARG A 322 -0.57 -15.65 -3.01
C ARG A 322 -1.23 -16.16 -4.28
N GLN A 323 -2.35 -16.87 -4.17
CA GLN A 323 -3.11 -17.37 -5.32
C GLN A 323 -3.62 -16.23 -6.22
N LEU A 324 -4.00 -15.11 -5.61
CA LEU A 324 -4.60 -13.97 -6.29
C LEU A 324 -3.56 -12.91 -6.75
N GLY A 325 -2.30 -13.08 -6.38
CA GLY A 325 -1.25 -12.10 -6.63
C GLY A 325 -1.46 -10.79 -5.84
N ALA A 326 -2.13 -10.84 -4.70
CA ALA A 326 -2.33 -9.70 -3.80
C ALA A 326 -1.18 -9.59 -2.78
N GLU A 327 -0.85 -8.36 -2.42
CA GLU A 327 0.11 -8.02 -1.37
C GLU A 327 -0.55 -8.14 0.01
N VAL A 328 0.15 -8.71 1.00
CA VAL A 328 -0.32 -8.77 2.39
C VAL A 328 0.54 -7.82 3.22
N GLN A 329 -0.09 -6.80 3.80
CA GLN A 329 0.56 -5.84 4.68
C GLN A 329 -0.02 -5.96 6.08
N VAL A 330 0.79 -6.38 7.06
CA VAL A 330 0.37 -6.40 8.46
C VAL A 330 0.69 -5.05 9.10
N VAL A 331 -0.25 -4.49 9.85
CA VAL A 331 -0.12 -3.20 10.54
C VAL A 331 -0.37 -3.44 12.03
N ASP A 332 0.68 -3.38 12.83
CA ASP A 332 0.54 -3.40 14.28
C ASP A 332 0.14 -1.99 14.75
N VAL A 333 -1.14 -1.81 15.05
CA VAL A 333 -1.68 -0.55 15.59
C VAL A 333 -1.92 -0.62 17.09
N GLY A 334 -2.02 -1.82 17.65
CA GLY A 334 -2.45 -1.99 19.04
C GLY A 334 -2.19 -3.35 19.66
N VAL A 335 -1.25 -4.16 19.16
CA VAL A 335 -0.95 -5.46 19.77
C VAL A 335 -0.39 -5.24 21.18
N ALA A 336 -0.85 -6.02 22.17
CA ALA A 336 -0.50 -5.82 23.58
C ALA A 336 0.99 -6.09 23.88
N ALA A 337 1.68 -6.83 23.02
CA ALA A 337 3.12 -7.09 23.10
C ALA A 337 3.93 -6.26 22.09
N ASP A 338 5.22 -6.11 22.37
CA ASP A 338 6.20 -5.68 21.38
C ASP A 338 6.45 -6.80 20.37
N LEU A 339 6.59 -6.42 19.10
CA LEU A 339 6.83 -7.32 17.98
C LEU A 339 8.19 -7.01 17.36
N ASP A 340 8.94 -8.06 17.03
CA ASP A 340 10.22 -7.90 16.35
C ASP A 340 10.02 -7.30 14.94
N PRO A 341 10.84 -6.34 14.52
CA PRO A 341 10.79 -5.82 13.16
C PRO A 341 10.96 -6.93 12.12
N ALA A 342 10.04 -6.99 11.17
CA ALA A 342 10.05 -7.98 10.10
C ALA A 342 9.56 -7.36 8.79
N PRO A 343 10.04 -7.82 7.63
CA PRO A 343 9.47 -7.45 6.34
C PRO A 343 7.97 -7.74 6.30
N GLY A 344 7.16 -6.79 5.84
CA GLY A 344 5.70 -6.93 5.80
C GLY A 344 4.98 -6.65 7.13
N LEU A 345 5.69 -6.23 8.18
CA LEU A 345 5.10 -5.70 9.41
C LEU A 345 5.35 -4.19 9.53
N LEU A 346 4.28 -3.39 9.59
CA LEU A 346 4.38 -1.96 9.85
C LEU A 346 4.26 -1.65 11.35
N PRO A 347 5.30 -1.06 11.97
CA PRO A 347 5.28 -0.68 13.38
C PRO A 347 4.55 0.65 13.55
N ARG A 348 3.23 0.60 13.72
CA ARG A 348 2.33 1.76 13.88
C ARG A 348 1.61 1.75 15.23
N LYS A 349 2.21 1.10 16.23
CA LYS A 349 1.58 0.86 17.52
C LYS A 349 1.25 2.17 18.22
N VAL A 350 -0.03 2.36 18.54
CA VAL A 350 -0.53 3.54 19.25
C VAL A 350 -0.54 3.31 20.76
N ALA A 351 -0.89 2.09 21.19
CA ALA A 351 -0.87 1.64 22.58
C ALA A 351 -0.74 0.10 22.65
N HIS A 352 -0.47 -0.43 23.83
CA HIS A 352 -0.47 -1.88 24.09
C HIS A 352 -1.89 -2.36 24.39
N GLY A 353 -2.69 -2.55 23.35
CA GLY A 353 -4.11 -2.89 23.46
C GLY A 353 -4.99 -1.73 23.95
N THR A 354 -6.30 -1.93 23.88
CA THR A 354 -7.29 -1.00 24.44
C THR A 354 -7.51 -1.25 25.95
N ALA A 355 -8.03 -0.25 26.65
CA ALA A 355 -8.59 -0.45 27.99
C ALA A 355 -9.94 -1.19 27.92
N ASP A 356 -10.41 -1.72 29.06
CA ASP A 356 -11.71 -2.36 29.14
C ASP A 356 -12.84 -1.32 29.04
N MET A 357 -13.57 -1.36 27.93
CA MET A 357 -14.69 -0.45 27.66
C MET A 357 -15.84 -0.54 28.68
N THR A 358 -15.91 -1.59 29.50
CA THR A 358 -16.92 -1.72 30.56
C THR A 358 -16.55 -0.97 31.84
N GLU A 359 -15.26 -0.69 32.04
CA GLU A 359 -14.72 0.00 33.22
C GLU A 359 -14.38 1.47 32.92
N GLY A 360 -14.09 1.81 31.67
CA GLY A 360 -13.72 3.15 31.23
C GLY A 360 -13.78 3.28 29.71
N PRO A 361 -13.35 4.40 29.13
CA PRO A 361 -13.20 4.49 27.68
C PRO A 361 -12.10 3.53 27.20
N ALA A 362 -12.34 2.85 26.08
CA ALA A 362 -11.37 1.92 25.48
C ALA A 362 -10.06 2.61 25.08
N LEU A 363 -10.15 3.87 24.63
CA LEU A 363 -9.05 4.68 24.14
C LEU A 363 -9.24 6.14 24.57
N THR A 364 -8.13 6.88 24.62
CA THR A 364 -8.21 8.34 24.56
C THR A 364 -8.62 8.79 23.15
N ARG A 365 -9.22 9.98 23.03
CA ARG A 365 -9.54 10.57 21.71
C ARG A 365 -8.32 10.69 20.81
N GLU A 366 -7.16 11.02 21.40
CA GLU A 366 -5.90 11.14 20.66
C GLU A 366 -5.41 9.79 20.14
N GLN A 367 -5.53 8.73 20.93
CA GLN A 367 -5.21 7.38 20.45
C GLN A 367 -6.14 6.94 19.31
N ALA A 368 -7.46 7.19 19.44
CA ALA A 368 -8.42 6.89 18.39
C ALA A 368 -8.07 7.65 17.09
N ARG A 369 -7.82 8.97 17.20
CA ARG A 369 -7.44 9.83 16.07
C ARG A 369 -6.15 9.36 15.39
N ARG A 370 -5.09 9.11 16.16
CA ARG A 370 -3.82 8.61 15.63
C ARG A 370 -3.96 7.27 14.92
N ALA A 371 -4.79 6.36 15.44
CA ALA A 371 -5.03 5.07 14.79
C ALA A 371 -5.76 5.24 13.45
N VAL A 372 -6.74 6.14 13.36
CA VAL A 372 -7.37 6.54 12.09
C VAL A 372 -6.33 7.12 11.12
N GLU A 373 -5.49 8.04 11.59
CA GLU A 373 -4.43 8.64 10.79
C GLU A 373 -3.43 7.60 10.25
N HIS A 374 -3.04 6.60 11.04
CA HIS A 374 -2.23 5.48 10.56
C HIS A 374 -2.93 4.65 9.48
N GLY A 375 -4.24 4.44 9.58
CA GLY A 375 -5.04 3.84 8.52
C GLY A 375 -4.96 4.62 7.19
N ILE A 376 -5.09 5.94 7.28
CA ILE A 376 -4.99 6.84 6.11
C ILE A 376 -3.60 6.76 5.48
N GLU A 377 -2.54 6.78 6.29
CA GLU A 377 -1.16 6.68 5.82
C GLU A 377 -0.90 5.34 5.11
N VAL A 378 -1.38 4.23 5.67
CA VAL A 378 -1.26 2.90 5.05
C VAL A 378 -1.96 2.86 3.69
N ALA A 379 -3.17 3.43 3.57
CA ALA A 379 -3.86 3.51 2.29
C ALA A 379 -3.06 4.35 1.26
N ARG A 380 -2.55 5.51 1.68
CA ARG A 380 -1.72 6.40 0.84
C ARG A 380 -0.47 5.67 0.34
N ASP A 381 0.23 4.97 1.22
CA ASP A 381 1.46 4.26 0.88
C ASP A 381 1.19 3.09 -0.08
N LEU A 382 0.14 2.29 0.16
CA LEU A 382 -0.21 1.17 -0.71
C LEU A 382 -0.68 1.62 -2.11
N VAL A 383 -1.47 2.70 -2.20
CA VAL A 383 -1.89 3.28 -3.50
C VAL A 383 -0.71 3.94 -4.21
N ALA A 384 0.15 4.66 -3.50
CA ALA A 384 1.39 5.20 -4.07
C ALA A 384 2.34 4.09 -4.54
N ALA A 385 2.32 2.92 -3.90
CA ALA A 385 3.01 1.72 -4.35
C ALA A 385 2.34 1.03 -5.56
N GLY A 386 1.33 1.64 -6.18
CA GLY A 386 0.71 1.19 -7.43
C GLY A 386 -0.52 0.29 -7.27
N ASN A 387 -0.93 -0.04 -6.04
CA ASN A 387 -2.12 -0.86 -5.81
C ASN A 387 -3.38 -0.12 -6.28
N ARG A 388 -4.23 -0.81 -7.03
CA ARG A 388 -5.48 -0.28 -7.62
C ARG A 388 -6.74 -0.76 -6.91
N CYS A 389 -6.57 -1.61 -5.89
CA CYS A 389 -7.64 -2.09 -5.03
C CYS A 389 -7.06 -2.30 -3.64
N LEU A 390 -7.78 -1.84 -2.63
CA LEU A 390 -7.44 -2.09 -1.24
C LEU A 390 -8.44 -3.10 -0.65
N LEU A 391 -7.96 -3.96 0.25
CA LEU A 391 -8.77 -4.96 0.92
C LEU A 391 -8.57 -4.83 2.43
N THR A 392 -9.66 -4.82 3.17
CA THR A 392 -9.60 -4.73 4.63
C THR A 392 -9.31 -6.09 5.24
N GLY A 393 -8.44 -6.15 6.24
CA GLY A 393 -8.29 -7.30 7.12
C GLY A 393 -8.08 -6.87 8.57
N ASP A 394 -8.45 -7.74 9.50
CA ASP A 394 -8.31 -7.50 10.93
C ASP A 394 -7.63 -8.67 11.64
N MET A 395 -7.05 -8.39 12.80
CA MET A 395 -6.55 -9.38 13.73
C MET A 395 -6.66 -8.85 15.16
N GLY A 396 -7.30 -9.59 16.06
CA GLY A 396 -7.41 -9.17 17.45
C GLY A 396 -8.32 -10.04 18.28
N ILE A 397 -7.79 -10.58 19.38
CA ILE A 397 -8.62 -11.30 20.33
C ILE A 397 -9.62 -10.34 20.99
N ALA A 398 -10.87 -10.80 21.11
CA ALA A 398 -12.04 -10.08 21.63
C ALA A 398 -12.56 -8.89 20.76
N ASN A 399 -12.00 -8.66 19.57
CA ASN A 399 -12.41 -7.54 18.70
C ASN A 399 -13.89 -7.62 18.24
N THR A 400 -14.46 -8.82 18.10
CA THR A 400 -15.89 -9.02 17.75
C THR A 400 -16.85 -8.44 18.78
N THR A 401 -16.42 -8.25 20.04
CA THR A 401 -17.22 -7.56 21.07
C THR A 401 -17.24 -6.06 20.81
N ALA A 402 -16.07 -5.45 20.58
CA ALA A 402 -15.98 -4.03 20.23
C ALA A 402 -16.72 -3.72 18.91
N ALA A 403 -16.58 -4.59 17.91
CA ALA A 403 -17.33 -4.47 16.65
C ALA A 403 -18.84 -4.46 16.88
N ALA A 404 -19.36 -5.39 17.68
CA ALA A 404 -20.79 -5.42 18.01
C ALA A 404 -21.24 -4.12 18.70
N THR A 405 -20.44 -3.59 19.63
CA THR A 405 -20.72 -2.30 20.29
C THR A 405 -20.73 -1.13 19.30
N LEU A 406 -19.76 -1.06 18.37
CA LEU A 406 -19.73 -0.04 17.32
C LEU A 406 -20.96 -0.15 16.40
N VAL A 407 -21.31 -1.35 15.96
CA VAL A 407 -22.50 -1.57 15.12
C VAL A 407 -23.76 -1.11 15.86
N CYS A 408 -23.92 -1.44 17.13
CA CYS A 408 -25.06 -0.95 17.92
C CYS A 408 -25.07 0.59 18.00
N ALA A 409 -23.91 1.22 18.24
CA ALA A 409 -23.79 2.67 18.39
C ALA A 409 -24.20 3.43 17.12
N PHE A 410 -23.80 2.95 15.93
CA PHE A 410 -24.12 3.62 14.66
C PHE A 410 -25.47 3.24 14.06
N THR A 411 -25.97 2.03 14.32
CA THR A 411 -27.24 1.55 13.74
C THR A 411 -28.44 1.68 14.67
N GLY A 412 -28.20 1.85 15.98
CA GLY A 412 -29.26 1.80 17.00
C GLY A 412 -29.83 0.40 17.25
N ALA A 413 -29.23 -0.65 16.66
CA ALA A 413 -29.71 -2.01 16.79
C ALA A 413 -29.52 -2.57 18.22
N ASP A 414 -30.39 -3.51 18.61
CA ASP A 414 -30.32 -4.16 19.92
C ASP A 414 -29.09 -5.09 20.01
N PRO A 415 -28.31 -5.05 21.11
CA PRO A 415 -27.13 -5.89 21.30
C PRO A 415 -27.36 -7.38 21.06
N ALA A 416 -28.53 -7.93 21.38
CA ALA A 416 -28.84 -9.35 21.19
C ALA A 416 -28.98 -9.74 19.71
N THR A 417 -29.28 -8.78 18.83
CA THR A 417 -29.41 -9.01 17.38
C THR A 417 -28.09 -8.84 16.62
N VAL A 418 -27.14 -8.12 17.22
CA VAL A 418 -25.82 -7.81 16.63
C VAL A 418 -24.75 -8.81 17.09
N THR A 419 -24.80 -9.21 18.36
CA THR A 419 -23.73 -9.99 18.99
C THR A 419 -23.73 -11.43 18.49
N GLY A 420 -22.64 -11.82 17.82
CA GLY A 420 -22.43 -13.17 17.33
C GLY A 420 -21.49 -14.02 18.17
N ARG A 421 -21.36 -15.28 17.77
CA ARG A 421 -20.52 -16.28 18.44
C ARG A 421 -19.03 -16.12 18.15
N GLY A 422 -18.63 -15.25 17.23
CA GLY A 422 -17.25 -15.05 16.82
C GLY A 422 -16.57 -16.37 16.46
N THR A 423 -15.59 -16.77 17.26
CA THR A 423 -14.81 -18.01 17.13
C THR A 423 -15.56 -19.29 17.54
N GLY A 424 -16.88 -19.24 17.73
CA GLY A 424 -17.72 -20.41 18.04
C GLY A 424 -17.98 -20.63 19.52
N ILE A 425 -18.15 -19.55 20.28
CA ILE A 425 -18.41 -19.60 21.73
C ILE A 425 -19.76 -20.25 22.07
N ASP A 426 -19.88 -20.77 23.30
CA ASP A 426 -21.11 -21.37 23.84
C ASP A 426 -22.18 -20.33 24.21
N ASP A 427 -23.37 -20.79 24.61
CA ASP A 427 -24.53 -19.93 24.90
C ASP A 427 -24.29 -19.04 26.12
N ALA A 428 -23.58 -19.55 27.13
CA ALA A 428 -23.26 -18.80 28.34
C ALA A 428 -22.30 -17.64 28.03
N THR A 429 -21.29 -17.88 27.20
CA THR A 429 -20.33 -16.86 26.75
C THR A 429 -21.02 -15.86 25.82
N LEU A 430 -21.93 -16.30 24.95
CA LEU A 430 -22.73 -15.39 24.11
C LEU A 430 -23.62 -14.46 24.94
N ALA A 431 -24.30 -14.99 25.96
CA ALA A 431 -25.12 -14.19 26.87
C ALA A 431 -24.27 -13.15 27.62
N ARG A 432 -23.09 -13.57 28.12
CA ARG A 432 -22.12 -12.68 28.77
C ARG A 432 -21.63 -11.59 27.83
N LYS A 433 -21.25 -11.94 26.60
CA LYS A 433 -20.79 -11.00 25.58
C LYS A 433 -21.88 -9.98 25.23
N THR A 434 -23.13 -10.41 25.12
CA THR A 434 -24.28 -9.53 24.87
C THR A 434 -24.50 -8.55 26.02
N ASP A 435 -24.37 -9.01 27.28
CA ASP A 435 -24.45 -8.16 28.47
C ASP A 435 -23.32 -7.13 28.52
N VAL A 436 -22.09 -7.54 28.21
CA VAL A 436 -20.92 -6.66 28.10
C VAL A 436 -21.14 -5.54 27.09
N VAL A 437 -21.66 -5.86 25.90
CA VAL A 437 -22.00 -4.86 24.87
C VAL A 437 -23.04 -3.87 25.40
N ARG A 438 -24.11 -4.37 26.04
CA ARG A 438 -25.17 -3.53 26.64
C ARG A 438 -24.60 -2.58 27.70
N ARG A 439 -23.81 -3.10 28.64
CA ARG A 439 -23.17 -2.32 29.71
C ARG A 439 -22.27 -1.22 29.14
N ALA A 440 -21.48 -1.52 28.10
CA ALA A 440 -20.62 -0.53 27.45
C ALA A 440 -21.45 0.61 26.82
N LEU A 441 -22.54 0.29 26.11
CA LEU A 441 -23.44 1.30 25.53
C LEU A 441 -24.13 2.16 26.59
N GLU A 442 -24.63 1.55 27.66
CA GLU A 442 -25.30 2.25 28.76
C GLU A 442 -24.37 3.21 29.52
N ARG A 443 -23.11 2.79 29.72
CA ARG A 443 -22.07 3.57 30.39
C ARG A 443 -21.68 4.79 29.58
N HIS A 444 -21.36 4.60 28.31
CA HIS A 444 -20.75 5.63 27.49
C HIS A 444 -21.75 6.50 26.75
N ARG A 445 -22.93 5.96 26.43
CA ARG A 445 -23.96 6.61 25.61
C ARG A 445 -23.35 7.27 24.37
N PRO A 446 -22.62 6.50 23.54
CA PRO A 446 -21.84 7.05 22.43
C PRO A 446 -22.75 7.79 21.46
N ASP A 447 -22.34 8.99 21.05
CA ASP A 447 -23.04 9.81 20.08
C ASP A 447 -22.53 9.46 18.66
N PRO A 448 -23.36 8.87 17.78
CA PRO A 448 -22.93 8.54 16.42
C PRO A 448 -22.55 9.77 15.57
N ALA A 449 -22.94 10.98 15.98
CA ALA A 449 -22.49 12.23 15.35
C ALA A 449 -21.06 12.64 15.75
N ASP A 450 -20.45 11.97 16.72
CA ASP A 450 -19.03 12.10 17.08
C ASP A 450 -18.29 10.75 16.90
N PRO A 451 -17.93 10.38 15.66
CA PRO A 451 -17.37 9.05 15.37
C PRO A 451 -16.04 8.79 16.08
N ILE A 452 -15.22 9.82 16.29
CA ILE A 452 -13.96 9.71 17.04
C ILE A 452 -14.25 9.50 18.53
N GLY A 453 -15.28 10.14 19.08
CA GLY A 453 -15.76 9.88 20.44
C GLY A 453 -16.29 8.47 20.62
N VAL A 454 -17.04 7.95 19.65
CA VAL A 454 -17.53 6.56 19.64
C VAL A 454 -16.37 5.58 19.63
N LEU A 455 -15.38 5.75 18.73
CA LEU A 455 -14.17 4.93 18.71
C LEU A 455 -13.42 5.00 20.04
N ALA A 456 -13.27 6.19 20.61
CA ALA A 456 -12.59 6.38 21.89
C ALA A 456 -13.28 5.64 23.03
N ALA A 457 -14.61 5.67 23.06
CA ALA A 457 -15.40 5.04 24.11
C ALA A 457 -15.39 3.50 24.04
N VAL A 458 -15.64 2.94 22.85
CA VAL A 458 -16.01 1.52 22.71
C VAL A 458 -15.32 0.78 21.56
N GLY A 459 -14.45 1.45 20.80
CA GLY A 459 -13.77 0.88 19.63
C GLY A 459 -12.48 0.12 19.94
N GLY A 460 -11.88 -0.40 18.87
CA GLY A 460 -10.51 -0.95 18.84
C GLY A 460 -9.55 -0.05 18.08
N LEU A 461 -8.25 -0.23 18.32
CA LEU A 461 -7.19 0.45 17.54
C LEU A 461 -7.19 -0.02 16.08
N GLU A 462 -7.45 -1.29 15.84
CA GLU A 462 -7.62 -1.88 14.51
C GLU A 462 -8.91 -1.41 13.82
N HIS A 463 -10.00 -1.21 14.57
CA HIS A 463 -11.22 -0.61 14.02
C HIS A 463 -10.98 0.83 13.55
N ALA A 464 -10.25 1.62 14.35
CA ALA A 464 -9.85 2.97 14.00
C ALA A 464 -8.91 2.97 12.77
N GLY A 465 -7.93 2.07 12.74
CA GLY A 465 -7.06 1.87 11.57
C GLY A 465 -7.84 1.50 10.30
N LEU A 466 -8.81 0.59 10.40
CA LEU A 466 -9.68 0.20 9.30
C LEU A 466 -10.55 1.36 8.81
N ALA A 467 -11.09 2.18 9.72
CA ALA A 467 -11.84 3.39 9.35
C ALA A 467 -10.97 4.37 8.56
N GLY A 468 -9.76 4.63 9.03
CA GLY A 468 -8.78 5.46 8.33
C GLY A 468 -8.36 4.89 6.98
N PHE A 469 -8.20 3.57 6.89
CA PHE A 469 -7.85 2.88 5.65
C PHE A 469 -8.93 3.03 4.58
N VAL A 470 -10.20 2.87 4.98
CA VAL A 470 -11.36 3.08 4.11
C VAL A 470 -11.49 4.54 3.67
N LEU A 471 -11.30 5.50 4.59
CA LEU A 471 -11.28 6.94 4.29
C LEU A 471 -10.17 7.30 3.28
N GLY A 472 -8.96 6.81 3.53
CA GLY A 472 -7.82 7.03 2.65
C GLY A 472 -8.04 6.44 1.26
N ALA A 473 -8.65 5.26 1.16
CA ALA A 473 -9.04 4.66 -0.12
C ALA A 473 -10.03 5.55 -0.89
N ALA A 474 -11.08 6.01 -0.22
CA ALA A 474 -12.11 6.86 -0.80
C ALA A 474 -11.55 8.21 -1.28
N ALA A 475 -10.72 8.88 -0.46
CA ALA A 475 -10.08 10.14 -0.82
C ALA A 475 -9.14 10.02 -2.02
N LEU A 476 -8.56 8.82 -2.23
CA LEU A 476 -7.71 8.49 -3.38
C LEU A 476 -8.49 7.85 -4.54
N ARG A 477 -9.83 7.83 -4.45
CA ARG A 477 -10.74 7.19 -5.42
C ARG A 477 -10.33 5.77 -5.80
N THR A 478 -9.92 5.00 -4.80
CA THR A 478 -9.50 3.61 -4.95
C THR A 478 -10.56 2.70 -4.35
N PRO A 479 -11.06 1.67 -5.08
CA PRO A 479 -12.05 0.75 -4.54
C PRO A 479 -11.49 0.01 -3.33
N VAL A 480 -12.32 -0.11 -2.29
CA VAL A 480 -12.00 -0.87 -1.08
C VAL A 480 -12.97 -2.04 -0.92
N VAL A 481 -12.43 -3.25 -0.77
CA VAL A 481 -13.23 -4.45 -0.51
C VAL A 481 -13.28 -4.70 0.99
N LEU A 482 -14.49 -4.64 1.54
CA LEU A 482 -14.77 -4.94 2.93
C LEU A 482 -14.81 -6.45 3.15
N ASP A 483 -14.18 -6.92 4.23
CA ASP A 483 -14.18 -8.33 4.62
C ASP A 483 -15.42 -8.68 5.45
N GLY A 484 -15.24 -9.04 6.72
CA GLY A 484 -16.32 -9.39 7.63
C GLY A 484 -16.82 -8.23 8.49
N VAL A 485 -17.48 -8.59 9.60
CA VAL A 485 -18.13 -7.63 10.50
C VAL A 485 -17.16 -6.62 11.14
N ILE A 486 -15.88 -6.98 11.35
CA ILE A 486 -14.88 -6.09 11.97
C ILE A 486 -14.50 -4.95 11.03
N ALA A 487 -14.11 -5.30 9.79
CA ALA A 487 -13.91 -4.35 8.71
C ALA A 487 -15.16 -3.49 8.47
N GLY A 488 -16.33 -4.14 8.51
CA GLY A 488 -17.62 -3.48 8.43
C GLY A 488 -17.86 -2.43 9.52
N ALA A 489 -17.52 -2.73 10.78
CA ALA A 489 -17.64 -1.78 11.88
C ALA A 489 -16.69 -0.58 11.71
N GLY A 490 -15.46 -0.79 11.21
CA GLY A 490 -14.57 0.30 10.80
C GLY A 490 -15.15 1.14 9.66
N ALA A 491 -15.80 0.51 8.69
CA ALA A 491 -16.46 1.20 7.58
C ALA A 491 -17.67 2.04 8.02
N LEU A 492 -18.41 1.64 9.06
CA LEU A 492 -19.47 2.48 9.67
C LEU A 492 -18.89 3.77 10.24
N VAL A 493 -17.76 3.68 10.94
CA VAL A 493 -17.05 4.87 11.45
C VAL A 493 -16.61 5.77 10.30
N ALA A 494 -16.04 5.20 9.23
CA ALA A 494 -15.63 5.94 8.05
C ALA A 494 -16.82 6.65 7.37
N ALA A 495 -17.95 5.97 7.22
CA ALA A 495 -19.17 6.54 6.66
C ALA A 495 -19.76 7.66 7.53
N ALA A 496 -19.66 7.55 8.86
CA ALA A 496 -20.08 8.59 9.77
C ALA A 496 -19.15 9.82 9.74
N LEU A 497 -17.86 9.63 9.43
CA LEU A 497 -16.89 10.73 9.22
C LEU A 497 -17.05 11.39 7.84
N ALA A 498 -17.31 10.61 6.80
CA ALA A 498 -17.47 11.06 5.42
C ALA A 498 -18.61 10.28 4.73
N PRO A 499 -19.81 10.88 4.56
CA PRO A 499 -21.00 10.19 4.08
C PRO A 499 -20.91 9.56 2.68
N ASP A 500 -19.99 10.03 1.82
CA ASP A 500 -19.79 9.49 0.47
C ASP A 500 -18.92 8.22 0.43
N VAL A 501 -18.27 7.85 1.55
CA VAL A 501 -17.42 6.65 1.66
C VAL A 501 -18.07 5.37 1.14
N PRO A 502 -19.36 5.06 1.44
CA PRO A 502 -19.99 3.82 0.97
C PRO A 502 -19.97 3.67 -0.56
N GLY A 503 -19.93 4.77 -1.32
CA GLY A 503 -19.80 4.74 -2.79
C GLY A 503 -18.50 4.10 -3.29
N TYR A 504 -17.48 4.01 -2.44
CA TYR A 504 -16.16 3.43 -2.72
C TYR A 504 -16.00 1.99 -2.19
N CYS A 505 -16.95 1.52 -1.37
CA CYS A 505 -16.91 0.22 -0.73
C CYS A 505 -17.57 -0.87 -1.57
N LEU A 506 -16.94 -2.05 -1.63
CA LEU A 506 -17.56 -3.27 -2.12
C LEU A 506 -17.55 -4.31 -1.01
N ALA A 507 -18.69 -4.92 -0.71
CA ALA A 507 -18.77 -5.95 0.32
C ALA A 507 -18.29 -7.30 -0.23
N GLY A 508 -17.17 -7.81 0.27
CA GLY A 508 -16.58 -9.06 -0.21
C GLY A 508 -17.49 -10.25 0.05
N HIS A 509 -17.94 -10.42 1.29
CA HIS A 509 -18.86 -11.49 1.65
C HIS A 509 -19.89 -11.08 2.70
N ARG A 510 -20.97 -11.85 2.82
CA ARG A 510 -21.83 -11.81 3.99
C ARG A 510 -21.16 -12.60 5.09
N SER A 511 -20.76 -11.92 6.17
CA SER A 511 -20.26 -12.58 7.36
C SER A 511 -21.37 -13.40 8.02
N ALA A 512 -21.02 -14.57 8.57
CA ALA A 512 -21.92 -15.36 9.40
C ALA A 512 -22.17 -14.72 10.78
N GLU A 513 -21.42 -13.68 11.16
CA GLU A 513 -21.72 -12.90 12.36
C GLU A 513 -22.98 -12.05 12.15
N PRO A 514 -23.96 -12.05 13.08
CA PRO A 514 -25.26 -11.39 12.91
C PRO A 514 -25.16 -9.89 12.58
N GLY A 515 -24.23 -9.19 13.24
CA GLY A 515 -23.97 -7.77 12.99
C GLY A 515 -23.55 -7.46 11.55
N GLY A 516 -22.95 -8.42 10.83
CA GLY A 516 -22.49 -8.22 9.46
C GLY A 516 -23.62 -7.83 8.50
N ARG A 517 -24.81 -8.41 8.65
CA ARG A 517 -25.99 -8.03 7.84
C ARG A 517 -26.39 -6.57 8.08
N LEU A 518 -26.44 -6.15 9.34
CA LEU A 518 -26.84 -4.80 9.72
C LEU A 518 -25.84 -3.75 9.24
N VAL A 519 -24.55 -4.07 9.26
CA VAL A 519 -23.53 -3.21 8.64
C VAL A 519 -23.83 -2.99 7.16
N LEU A 520 -24.03 -4.08 6.41
CA LEU A 520 -24.24 -4.00 4.97
C LEU A 520 -25.52 -3.23 4.62
N GLU A 521 -26.60 -3.45 5.38
CA GLU A 521 -27.85 -2.69 5.24
C GLU A 521 -27.64 -1.20 5.51
N HIS A 522 -26.92 -0.84 6.59
CA HIS A 522 -26.67 0.57 6.93
C HIS A 522 -25.77 1.27 5.91
N LEU A 523 -24.79 0.57 5.34
CA LEU A 523 -23.91 1.10 4.29
C LEU A 523 -24.55 1.08 2.90
N GLY A 524 -25.71 0.45 2.71
CA GLY A 524 -26.30 0.24 1.38
C GLY A 524 -25.49 -0.70 0.47
N CYS A 525 -24.67 -1.57 1.06
CA CYS A 525 -23.79 -2.49 0.35
C CYS A 525 -24.44 -3.87 0.20
N THR A 526 -24.32 -4.49 -0.98
CA THR A 526 -24.74 -5.89 -1.19
C THR A 526 -23.51 -6.81 -1.25
N PRO A 527 -23.43 -7.90 -0.47
CA PRO A 527 -22.23 -8.75 -0.39
C PRO A 527 -22.03 -9.59 -1.65
N LEU A 528 -20.82 -9.72 -2.17
CA LEU A 528 -20.56 -10.47 -3.41
C LEU A 528 -20.64 -11.99 -3.22
N LEU A 529 -20.28 -12.45 -2.03
CA LEU A 529 -20.22 -13.88 -1.69
C LEU A 529 -21.08 -14.18 -0.46
N GLU A 530 -21.71 -15.35 -0.45
CA GLU A 530 -22.44 -15.90 0.71
C GLU A 530 -21.90 -17.31 0.97
N LEU A 531 -20.91 -17.40 1.87
CA LEU A 531 -20.11 -18.61 2.11
C LEU A 531 -20.09 -19.01 3.60
N ASP A 532 -20.92 -18.38 4.43
CA ASP A 532 -20.98 -18.57 5.89
C ASP A 532 -19.60 -18.43 6.59
N MET A 533 -18.74 -17.58 6.03
CA MET A 533 -17.41 -17.29 6.56
C MET A 533 -17.45 -16.35 7.76
N ARG A 534 -16.52 -16.55 8.69
CA ARG A 534 -16.35 -15.76 9.92
C ARG A 534 -14.92 -15.78 10.47
N LEU A 535 -13.94 -16.01 9.59
CA LEU A 535 -12.52 -16.05 9.99
C LEU A 535 -11.97 -14.63 10.22
N GLY A 536 -12.30 -13.68 9.35
CA GLY A 536 -11.67 -12.36 9.33
C GLY A 536 -10.39 -12.37 8.48
N GLU A 537 -9.39 -11.59 8.91
CA GLU A 537 -8.07 -11.47 8.28
C GLU A 537 -8.07 -10.89 6.86
N GLY A 538 -9.23 -10.53 6.30
CA GLY A 538 -9.37 -10.11 4.91
C GLY A 538 -9.63 -11.24 3.92
N THR A 539 -9.96 -12.43 4.42
CA THR A 539 -10.11 -13.64 3.59
C THR A 539 -11.33 -13.60 2.67
N GLY A 540 -12.48 -13.11 3.12
CA GLY A 540 -13.67 -12.92 2.29
C GLY A 540 -13.50 -11.76 1.30
N ALA A 541 -12.78 -10.70 1.68
CA ALA A 541 -12.41 -9.64 0.74
C ALA A 541 -11.52 -10.18 -0.40
N LEU A 542 -10.51 -10.98 -0.08
CA LEU A 542 -9.64 -11.62 -1.07
C LEU A 542 -10.43 -12.52 -2.01
N LEU A 543 -11.30 -13.39 -1.50
CA LEU A 543 -12.10 -14.28 -2.35
C LEU A 543 -13.05 -13.55 -3.29
N ALA A 544 -13.45 -12.32 -2.96
CA ALA A 544 -14.29 -11.49 -3.82
C ALA A 544 -13.50 -10.76 -4.92
N LEU A 545 -12.18 -10.58 -4.76
CA LEU A 545 -11.33 -9.85 -5.70
C LEU A 545 -11.42 -10.34 -7.16
N PRO A 546 -11.45 -11.67 -7.45
CA PRO A 546 -11.67 -12.17 -8.81
C PRO A 546 -12.96 -11.68 -9.47
N VAL A 547 -14.03 -11.46 -8.70
CA VAL A 547 -15.31 -10.96 -9.22
C VAL A 547 -15.14 -9.52 -9.71
N LEU A 548 -14.44 -8.68 -8.95
CA LEU A 548 -14.12 -7.31 -9.33
C LEU A 548 -13.22 -7.26 -10.56
N GLN A 549 -12.19 -8.09 -10.59
CA GLN A 549 -11.27 -8.19 -11.72
C GLN A 549 -11.99 -8.69 -12.98
N GLY A 550 -12.88 -9.67 -12.85
CA GLY A 550 -13.74 -10.16 -13.92
C GLY A 550 -14.68 -9.08 -14.46
N ALA A 551 -15.31 -8.30 -13.57
CA ALA A 551 -16.18 -7.18 -13.96
C ALA A 551 -15.42 -6.12 -14.78
N ALA A 552 -14.24 -5.69 -14.32
CA ALA A 552 -13.43 -4.70 -15.04
C ALA A 552 -12.87 -5.25 -16.37
N ARG A 553 -12.45 -6.52 -16.40
CA ARG A 553 -12.01 -7.18 -17.65
C ARG A 553 -13.15 -7.30 -18.65
N ALA A 554 -14.36 -7.64 -18.21
CA ALA A 554 -15.52 -7.66 -19.08
C ALA A 554 -15.72 -6.28 -19.75
N MET A 555 -15.61 -5.20 -18.97
CA MET A 555 -15.68 -3.82 -19.47
C MET A 555 -14.61 -3.48 -20.51
N ALA A 556 -13.38 -3.95 -20.30
CA ALA A 556 -12.26 -3.67 -21.20
C ALA A 556 -12.28 -4.53 -22.48
N ASP A 557 -12.54 -5.83 -22.35
CA ASP A 557 -12.19 -6.81 -23.38
C ASP A 557 -13.40 -7.28 -24.20
N VAL A 558 -14.63 -7.21 -23.66
CA VAL A 558 -15.82 -7.68 -24.38
C VAL A 558 -16.24 -6.65 -25.42
N ALA A 559 -16.37 -7.12 -26.67
CA ALA A 559 -16.82 -6.32 -27.78
C ALA A 559 -18.29 -5.88 -27.61
N THR A 560 -18.64 -4.76 -28.23
CA THR A 560 -20.04 -4.35 -28.42
C THR A 560 -20.63 -5.01 -29.68
N PHE A 561 -21.96 -5.15 -29.75
CA PHE A 561 -22.66 -5.67 -30.93
C PHE A 561 -22.21 -4.94 -32.22
N ASP A 562 -22.11 -3.61 -32.16
CA ASP A 562 -21.66 -2.76 -33.28
C ASP A 562 -20.24 -3.10 -33.74
N SER A 563 -19.30 -3.27 -32.79
CA SER A 563 -17.91 -3.61 -33.10
C SER A 563 -17.71 -5.05 -33.55
N ALA A 564 -18.60 -5.96 -33.15
CA ALA A 564 -18.52 -7.39 -33.44
C ALA A 564 -19.29 -7.79 -34.72
N GLY A 565 -20.06 -6.88 -35.32
CA GLY A 565 -20.90 -7.17 -36.48
C GLY A 565 -22.02 -8.17 -36.18
N VAL A 566 -22.44 -8.28 -34.92
CA VAL A 566 -23.52 -9.17 -34.49
C VAL A 566 -24.83 -8.38 -34.49
N THR A 567 -25.82 -8.86 -35.24
CA THR A 567 -27.13 -8.21 -35.36
C THR A 567 -27.80 -8.07 -33.99
N ASP A 568 -28.09 -6.83 -33.59
CA ASP A 568 -28.89 -6.57 -32.39
C ASP A 568 -30.32 -7.10 -32.60
N LYS A 569 -30.94 -7.58 -31.53
CA LYS A 569 -32.35 -7.96 -31.55
C LYS A 569 -33.14 -6.66 -31.68
N THR A 570 -33.61 -6.37 -32.89
CA THR A 570 -34.60 -5.32 -33.12
C THR A 570 -35.78 -5.58 -32.17
N ASP A 571 -36.12 -4.56 -31.36
CA ASP A 571 -37.23 -4.60 -30.41
C ASP A 571 -38.50 -5.08 -31.13
N GLY A 572 -38.99 -6.26 -30.73
CA GLY A 572 -40.24 -6.86 -31.18
C GLY A 572 -41.25 -6.91 -30.06
#